data_AF-Q8R5L4-F1
#
_entry.id   AF-Q8R5L4-F1
#
_cell.length_a   1.000
_cell.length_b   1.000
_cell.length_c   1.000
_cell.angle_alpha   90.00
_cell.angle_beta   90.00
_cell.angle_gamma   90.00
#
_symmetry.space_group_name_H-M   'P 1'
#
loop_
_entity.id
_entity.type
_entity.pdbx_description
1 polymer ?
#
loop_
_entity_poly.entity_id
_entity_poly.type
_entity_poly.pdbx_seq_one_letter_code
_entity_poly.pdbx_strand_id
1 'polypeptide(L)'
;IRTKPEASGTDNEDKVMEIKGQMIHVPESNAILFLGSPCVDKLDELIGRGLHLSDIPIHDATRDVILVGEQAKAQDGLKKRMDKLKATLEKTHQALEEEKKKTVDLLYSIFPGDVAQQLWQRQQVQARKFDDVTMLFSDIVGFTAICAQCTPMQVISMLNELYTRFDHQCGFLDIYKMRIGIHSGSVLAGVVGVRMPRYCLFGNNVTLASKFESGSHPRL
;
A
#
# COMPACT_ATOMS: atom_id res chain seq x y z
N ILE A 1 32.17 43.89 -31.55
CA ILE A 1 32.41 45.31 -31.20
C ILE A 1 31.39 45.66 -30.12
N ARG A 2 31.83 46.04 -28.92
CA ARG A 2 30.93 46.42 -27.81
C ARG A 2 31.08 47.93 -27.63
N THR A 3 30.03 48.68 -27.92
CA THR A 3 29.96 50.12 -27.60
C THR A 3 29.02 50.27 -26.41
N LYS A 4 29.57 50.60 -25.23
CA LYS A 4 28.78 51.04 -24.08
C LYS A 4 28.30 52.47 -24.35
N PRO A 5 27.01 52.81 -24.14
CA PRO A 5 26.58 54.18 -23.97
C PRO A 5 26.73 54.61 -22.50
N GLU A 6 27.07 55.88 -22.29
CA GLU A 6 27.06 56.55 -20.99
C GLU A 6 25.63 56.72 -20.45
N ALA A 7 25.52 56.77 -19.13
CA ALA A 7 24.27 56.77 -18.39
C ALA A 7 23.60 58.15 -18.35
N SER A 8 22.35 58.26 -18.82
CA SER A 8 21.37 59.24 -18.33
C SER A 8 19.95 58.78 -18.72
N GLY A 9 19.03 58.82 -17.74
CA GLY A 9 17.82 57.99 -17.72
C GLY A 9 16.63 58.39 -18.59
N THR A 10 15.72 57.42 -18.73
CA THR A 10 14.25 57.46 -18.77
C THR A 10 13.79 56.01 -19.01
N ASP A 11 12.74 55.54 -18.33
CA ASP A 11 12.25 54.14 -18.30
C ASP A 11 11.66 53.67 -19.63
N ASN A 12 12.50 53.59 -20.65
CA ASN A 12 12.27 52.81 -21.85
C ASN A 12 13.64 52.33 -22.30
N GLU A 13 14.18 51.32 -21.60
CA GLU A 13 15.39 50.63 -22.06
C GLU A 13 15.13 50.16 -23.49
N ASP A 14 15.71 50.86 -24.46
CA ASP A 14 15.89 50.36 -25.82
C ASP A 14 16.41 48.93 -25.66
N LYS A 15 15.59 47.95 -26.02
CA LYS A 15 15.85 46.53 -25.79
C LYS A 15 17.00 46.07 -26.70
N VAL A 16 18.22 46.40 -26.30
CA VAL A 16 19.45 46.01 -27.00
C VAL A 16 19.49 44.47 -27.03
N MET A 17 19.56 43.90 -28.23
CA MET A 17 19.76 42.48 -28.43
C MET A 17 21.25 42.17 -28.40
N GLU A 18 21.67 41.26 -27.51
CA GLU A 18 23.01 40.68 -27.62
C GLU A 18 23.03 39.62 -28.72
N ILE A 19 23.91 39.78 -29.71
CA ILE A 19 24.13 38.79 -30.77
C ILE A 19 25.53 38.21 -30.56
N LYS A 20 25.62 36.88 -30.47
CA LYS A 20 26.89 36.15 -30.40
C LYS A 20 27.17 35.48 -31.73
N GLY A 21 28.40 35.58 -32.19
CA GLY A 21 28.73 35.13 -33.53
C GLY A 21 30.20 35.24 -33.85
N GLN A 22 30.54 34.88 -35.08
CA GLN A 22 31.88 34.92 -35.63
C GLN A 22 32.00 36.04 -36.67
N MET A 23 33.15 36.72 -36.69
CA MET A 23 33.54 37.63 -37.76
C MET A 23 34.47 36.91 -38.73
N ILE A 24 34.15 36.97 -40.02
CA ILE A 24 34.85 36.30 -41.10
C ILE A 24 35.28 37.36 -42.11
N HIS A 25 36.57 37.44 -42.41
CA HIS A 25 37.07 38.32 -43.46
C HIS A 25 36.80 37.72 -44.84
N VAL A 26 36.17 38.49 -45.73
CA VAL A 26 35.84 38.12 -47.11
C VAL A 26 36.76 38.91 -48.04
N PRO A 27 37.88 38.31 -48.50
CA PRO A 27 38.90 39.03 -49.24
C PRO A 27 38.47 39.48 -50.63
N GLU A 28 37.52 38.79 -51.30
CA GLU A 28 37.07 39.19 -52.63
C GLU A 28 36.32 40.53 -52.63
N SER A 29 35.70 40.90 -51.50
CA SER A 29 34.95 42.13 -51.32
C SER A 29 35.60 43.11 -50.32
N ASN A 30 36.75 42.76 -49.76
CA ASN A 30 37.45 43.51 -48.70
C ASN A 30 36.52 43.91 -47.54
N ALA A 31 35.66 42.98 -47.12
CA ALA A 31 34.64 43.19 -46.10
C ALA A 31 34.75 42.17 -44.96
N ILE A 32 34.14 42.49 -43.80
CA ILE A 32 33.98 41.56 -42.68
C ILE A 32 32.52 41.13 -42.62
N LEU A 33 32.25 39.85 -42.83
CA LEU A 33 30.95 39.23 -42.63
C LEU A 33 30.81 38.82 -41.16
N PHE A 34 29.72 39.21 -40.52
CA PHE A 34 29.38 38.75 -39.18
C PHE A 34 28.22 37.75 -39.25
N LEU A 35 28.48 36.52 -38.81
CA LEU A 35 27.47 35.47 -38.67
C LEU A 35 27.20 35.27 -37.19
N GLY A 36 25.99 35.54 -36.74
CA GLY A 36 25.65 35.43 -35.33
C GLY A 36 24.19 35.14 -35.08
N SER A 37 23.94 34.66 -33.87
CA SER A 37 22.64 34.26 -33.36
C SER A 37 22.30 35.11 -32.13
N PRO A 38 21.02 35.47 -31.92
CA PRO A 38 20.61 36.20 -30.73
C PRO A 38 20.86 35.35 -29.48
N CYS A 39 21.41 35.95 -28.42
CA CYS A 39 21.64 35.28 -27.14
C CYS A 39 20.35 35.33 -26.31
N VAL A 40 19.51 34.30 -26.44
CA VAL A 40 18.21 34.19 -25.76
C VAL A 40 17.91 32.75 -25.38
N ASP A 41 17.34 32.57 -24.18
CA ASP A 41 17.09 31.24 -23.61
C ASP A 41 15.58 30.94 -23.54
N LYS A 42 14.73 31.96 -23.74
CA LYS A 42 13.28 31.91 -23.56
C LYS A 42 12.57 32.59 -24.71
N LEU A 43 11.42 32.03 -25.09
CA LEU A 43 10.58 32.57 -26.15
C LEU A 43 10.03 33.96 -25.80
N ASP A 44 9.65 34.18 -24.53
CA ASP A 44 9.16 35.46 -24.03
C ASP A 44 10.18 36.60 -24.18
N GLU A 45 11.47 36.30 -24.06
CA GLU A 45 12.56 37.27 -24.22
C GLU A 45 12.75 37.66 -25.70
N LEU A 46 12.64 36.68 -26.60
CA LEU A 46 12.71 36.88 -28.05
C LEU A 46 11.57 37.79 -28.52
N ILE A 47 10.32 37.45 -28.15
CA ILE A 47 9.12 38.24 -28.48
C ILE A 47 9.20 39.62 -27.82
N GLY A 48 9.68 39.68 -26.57
CA GLY A 48 9.88 40.92 -25.85
C GLY A 48 10.80 41.90 -26.59
N ARG A 49 11.75 41.41 -27.38
CA ARG A 49 12.66 42.22 -28.21
C ARG A 49 12.20 42.37 -29.68
N GLY A 50 10.96 41.99 -29.99
CA GLY A 50 10.36 42.16 -31.32
C GLY A 50 10.81 41.14 -32.37
N LEU A 51 11.52 40.08 -31.96
CA LEU A 51 11.87 38.96 -32.84
C LEU A 51 10.85 37.83 -32.71
N HIS A 52 10.71 37.08 -33.79
CA HIS A 52 9.89 35.88 -33.85
C HIS A 52 10.76 34.64 -33.92
N LEU A 53 10.21 33.51 -33.49
CA LEU A 53 10.87 32.21 -33.60
C LEU A 53 11.13 31.83 -35.07
N SER A 54 10.40 32.42 -36.03
CA SER A 54 10.65 32.29 -37.47
C SER A 54 11.93 33.00 -37.96
N ASP A 55 12.43 33.98 -37.20
CA ASP A 55 13.62 34.76 -37.56
C ASP A 55 14.93 34.01 -37.24
N ILE A 56 14.83 32.92 -36.47
CA ILE A 56 15.95 32.03 -36.16
C ILE A 56 15.95 30.84 -37.12
N PRO A 57 17.03 30.61 -37.90
CA PRO A 57 17.12 29.49 -38.82
C PRO A 57 16.91 28.13 -38.13
N ILE A 58 16.33 27.16 -38.84
CA ILE A 58 16.04 25.82 -38.30
C ILE A 58 17.27 25.02 -37.87
N HIS A 59 18.45 25.37 -38.38
CA HIS A 59 19.73 24.73 -38.07
C HIS A 59 20.49 25.45 -36.94
N ASP A 60 19.94 26.54 -36.42
CA ASP A 60 20.52 27.28 -35.31
C ASP A 60 20.17 26.59 -33.98
N ALA A 61 21.19 26.23 -33.20
CA ALA A 61 21.02 25.55 -31.91
C ALA A 61 20.21 26.38 -30.88
N THR A 62 20.19 27.71 -31.01
CA THR A 62 19.38 28.59 -30.16
C THR A 62 17.89 28.26 -30.26
N ARG A 63 17.44 27.84 -31.46
CA ARG A 63 16.05 27.44 -31.70
C ARG A 63 15.68 26.21 -30.87
N ASP A 64 16.54 25.21 -30.83
CA ASP A 64 16.31 23.98 -30.07
C ASP A 64 16.26 24.24 -28.57
N VAL A 65 17.15 25.10 -28.06
CA VAL A 65 17.18 25.49 -26.64
C VAL A 65 15.86 26.15 -26.22
N ILE A 66 15.36 27.11 -27.00
CA ILE A 66 14.09 27.80 -26.72
C ILE A 66 12.92 26.81 -26.72
N LEU A 67 12.85 25.92 -27.71
CA LEU A 67 11.78 24.93 -27.83
C LEU A 67 11.79 23.93 -26.67
N VAL A 68 12.97 23.44 -26.28
CA VAL A 68 13.12 22.54 -25.12
C VAL A 68 12.69 23.24 -23.84
N GLY A 69 13.04 24.52 -23.67
CA GLY A 69 12.63 25.33 -22.53
C GLY A 69 11.12 25.46 -22.41
N GLU A 70 10.42 25.79 -23.50
CA GLU A 70 8.95 25.88 -23.51
C GLU A 70 8.28 24.53 -23.31
N GLN A 71 8.79 23.46 -23.93
CA GLN A 71 8.27 22.11 -23.72
C GLN A 71 8.43 21.67 -22.27
N ALA A 72 9.58 21.94 -21.64
CA ALA A 72 9.82 21.64 -20.24
C ALA A 72 8.86 22.42 -19.31
N LYS A 73 8.63 23.71 -19.59
CA LYS A 73 7.67 24.57 -18.86
C LYS A 73 6.24 24.05 -19.00
N ALA A 74 5.82 23.66 -20.20
CA ALA A 74 4.51 23.07 -20.45
C ALA A 74 4.32 21.72 -19.73
N GLN A 75 5.38 20.91 -19.62
CA GLN A 75 5.34 19.60 -18.98
C GLN A 75 5.56 19.63 -17.46
N ASP A 76 6.15 20.69 -16.88
CA ASP A 76 6.47 20.78 -15.45
C ASP A 76 5.23 20.58 -14.54
N GLY A 77 4.13 21.25 -14.88
CA GLY A 77 2.87 21.12 -14.13
C GLY A 77 2.30 19.71 -14.18
N LEU A 78 2.39 19.04 -15.33
CA LEU A 78 1.93 17.65 -15.50
C LEU A 78 2.84 16.67 -14.75
N LYS A 79 4.17 16.86 -14.84
CA LYS A 79 5.16 16.05 -14.13
C LYS A 79 4.93 16.10 -12.62
N LYS A 80 4.76 17.30 -12.05
CA LYS A 80 4.43 17.48 -10.63
C LYS A 80 3.14 16.76 -10.22
N ARG A 81 2.10 16.81 -11.05
CA ARG A 81 0.84 16.07 -10.79
C ARG A 81 1.02 14.56 -10.87
N MET A 82 1.77 14.07 -11.86
CA MET A 82 2.12 12.66 -12.00
C MET A 82 2.90 12.15 -10.78
N ASP A 83 3.91 12.89 -10.34
CA ASP A 83 4.73 12.52 -9.18
C ASP A 83 3.87 12.47 -7.90
N LYS A 84 2.98 13.46 -7.71
CA LYS A 84 2.05 13.48 -6.57
C LYS A 84 1.05 12.33 -6.63
N LEU A 85 0.50 12.03 -7.81
CA LEU A 85 -0.43 10.92 -8.01
C LEU A 85 0.25 9.58 -7.74
N LYS A 86 1.46 9.38 -8.28
CA LYS A 86 2.26 8.17 -8.05
C LYS A 86 2.56 7.99 -6.55
N ALA A 87 3.01 9.03 -5.87
CA ALA A 87 3.26 8.99 -4.43
C ALA A 87 2.00 8.67 -3.61
N THR A 88 0.84 9.15 -4.05
CA THR A 88 -0.45 8.85 -3.41
C THR A 88 -0.84 7.39 -3.66
N LEU A 89 -0.70 6.91 -4.90
CA LEU A 89 -0.98 5.53 -5.29
C LEU A 89 -0.12 4.54 -4.51
N GLU A 90 1.19 4.80 -4.40
CA GLU A 90 2.14 3.97 -3.65
C GLU A 90 1.71 3.84 -2.17
N LYS A 91 1.36 4.97 -1.53
CA LYS A 91 0.87 4.97 -0.14
C LYS A 91 -0.43 4.20 0.01
N THR A 92 -1.39 4.39 -0.89
CA THR A 92 -2.66 3.67 -0.85
C THR A 92 -2.47 2.17 -1.06
N HIS A 93 -1.55 1.78 -1.95
CA HIS A 93 -1.23 0.38 -2.20
C HIS A 93 -0.58 -0.27 -0.98
N GLN A 94 0.37 0.41 -0.33
CA GLN A 94 0.98 -0.08 0.91
C GLN A 94 -0.05 -0.29 2.03
N ALA A 95 -0.92 0.70 2.25
CA ALA A 95 -1.98 0.59 3.26
C ALA A 95 -2.94 -0.58 2.97
N LEU A 96 -3.31 -0.78 1.70
CA LEU A 96 -4.16 -1.89 1.26
C LEU A 96 -3.49 -3.25 1.51
N GLU A 97 -2.20 -3.39 1.19
CA GLU A 97 -1.47 -4.64 1.43
C GLU A 97 -1.30 -4.93 2.93
N GLU A 98 -1.12 -3.91 3.79
CA GLU A 98 -1.13 -4.10 5.24
C GLU A 98 -2.50 -4.56 5.77
N GLU A 99 -3.59 -3.99 5.28
CA GLU A 99 -4.96 -4.38 5.66
C GLU A 99 -5.30 -5.80 5.19
N LYS A 100 -4.89 -6.12 3.96
CA LYS A 100 -5.01 -7.47 3.39
C LYS A 100 -4.23 -8.48 4.21
N LYS A 101 -2.99 -8.17 4.62
CA LYS A 101 -2.18 -9.02 5.50
C LYS A 101 -2.89 -9.27 6.83
N LYS A 102 -3.37 -8.21 7.50
CA LYS A 102 -4.12 -8.35 8.76
C LYS A 102 -5.36 -9.24 8.60
N THR A 103 -6.06 -9.12 7.47
CA THR A 103 -7.26 -9.92 7.17
C THR A 103 -6.90 -11.39 6.98
N VAL A 104 -5.80 -11.68 6.27
CA VAL A 104 -5.29 -13.04 6.08
C VAL A 104 -4.87 -13.63 7.43
N ASP A 105 -4.04 -12.92 8.19
CA ASP A 105 -3.57 -13.39 9.51
C ASP A 105 -4.76 -13.69 10.44
N LEU A 106 -5.79 -12.84 10.45
CA LEU A 106 -7.02 -13.08 11.19
C LEU A 106 -7.74 -14.35 10.72
N LEU A 107 -7.87 -14.57 9.41
CA LEU A 107 -8.51 -15.76 8.86
C LEU A 107 -7.79 -17.04 9.29
N TYR A 108 -6.46 -17.06 9.22
CA TYR A 108 -5.65 -18.20 9.64
C TYR A 108 -5.62 -18.40 11.16
N SER A 109 -5.90 -17.36 11.96
CA SER A 109 -6.08 -17.51 13.42
C SER A 109 -7.41 -18.14 13.82
N ILE A 110 -8.40 -18.15 12.93
CA ILE A 110 -9.76 -18.65 13.21
C ILE A 110 -9.98 -20.05 12.60
N PHE A 111 -9.40 -20.31 11.42
CA PHE A 111 -9.64 -21.54 10.66
C PHE A 111 -8.34 -22.33 10.45
N PRO A 112 -8.43 -23.66 10.29
CA PRO A 112 -7.32 -24.46 9.79
C PRO A 112 -6.78 -23.93 8.47
N GLY A 113 -5.47 -24.06 8.24
CA GLY A 113 -4.80 -23.40 7.10
C GLY A 113 -5.39 -23.77 5.73
N ASP A 114 -5.77 -25.02 5.52
CA ASP A 114 -6.42 -25.49 4.29
C ASP A 114 -7.83 -24.88 4.10
N VAL A 115 -8.60 -24.81 5.18
CA VAL A 115 -9.93 -24.18 5.21
C VAL A 115 -9.82 -22.67 4.99
N ALA A 116 -8.87 -22.01 5.65
CA ALA A 116 -8.60 -20.58 5.50
C ALA A 116 -8.22 -20.25 4.05
N GLN A 117 -7.35 -21.05 3.43
CA GLN A 117 -6.95 -20.87 2.03
C GLN A 117 -8.13 -21.01 1.06
N GLN A 118 -8.98 -22.02 1.25
CA GLN A 118 -10.17 -22.22 0.41
C GLN A 118 -11.16 -21.06 0.58
N LEU A 119 -11.42 -20.61 1.81
CA LEU A 119 -12.29 -19.45 2.08
C LEU A 119 -11.72 -18.16 1.47
N TRP A 120 -10.42 -17.95 1.57
CA TRP A 120 -9.73 -16.81 0.95
C TRP A 120 -9.89 -16.78 -0.57
N GLN A 121 -9.81 -17.95 -1.21
CA GLN A 121 -10.02 -18.13 -2.65
C GLN A 121 -11.50 -18.11 -3.06
N ARG A 122 -12.42 -17.86 -2.12
CA ARG A 122 -13.89 -17.94 -2.32
C ARG A 122 -14.36 -19.30 -2.84
N GLN A 123 -13.63 -20.36 -2.51
CA GLN A 123 -14.02 -21.72 -2.83
C GLN A 123 -14.98 -22.25 -1.77
N GLN A 124 -15.86 -23.16 -2.20
CA GLN A 124 -16.76 -23.85 -1.28
C GLN A 124 -15.97 -24.90 -0.49
N VAL A 125 -15.95 -24.75 0.84
CA VAL A 125 -15.35 -25.75 1.73
C VAL A 125 -16.33 -26.91 1.89
N GLN A 126 -15.92 -28.09 1.41
CA GLN A 126 -16.70 -29.32 1.57
C GLN A 126 -16.58 -29.87 3.00
N ALA A 127 -17.65 -30.48 3.51
CA ALA A 127 -17.58 -31.18 4.78
C ALA A 127 -16.67 -32.40 4.66
N ARG A 128 -15.81 -32.62 5.66
CA ARG A 128 -14.82 -33.69 5.68
C ARG A 128 -14.96 -34.55 6.92
N LYS A 129 -14.91 -35.86 6.72
CA LYS A 129 -14.81 -36.83 7.82
C LYS A 129 -13.35 -37.02 8.19
N PHE A 130 -13.07 -36.99 9.48
CA PHE A 130 -11.77 -37.29 10.07
C PHE A 130 -11.96 -38.48 11.00
N ASP A 131 -11.21 -39.57 10.80
CA ASP A 131 -11.44 -40.81 11.54
C ASP A 131 -10.68 -40.86 12.88
N ASP A 132 -9.50 -40.24 12.95
CA ASP A 132 -8.63 -40.23 14.12
C ASP A 132 -8.46 -38.80 14.65
N VAL A 133 -9.46 -38.33 15.40
CA VAL A 133 -9.42 -37.02 16.06
C VAL A 133 -9.58 -37.21 17.54
N THR A 134 -8.68 -36.59 18.31
CA THR A 134 -8.83 -36.48 19.76
C THR A 134 -9.42 -35.11 20.07
N MET A 135 -10.65 -35.10 20.56
CA MET A 135 -11.34 -33.91 21.03
C MET A 135 -11.06 -33.67 22.51
N LEU A 136 -11.17 -32.41 22.86
CA LEU A 136 -11.01 -31.86 24.18
C LEU A 136 -12.34 -31.05 24.42
N PHE A 137 -13.01 -31.11 25.59
CA PHE A 137 -14.16 -30.32 26.11
C PHE A 137 -14.08 -30.00 27.62
N SER A 138 -14.06 -28.74 28.11
CA SER A 138 -13.87 -28.39 29.54
C SER A 138 -14.88 -27.39 29.97
N ASP A 139 -15.28 -27.57 31.21
CA ASP A 139 -15.89 -26.55 32.00
C ASP A 139 -14.97 -26.00 33.10
N ILE A 140 -15.32 -24.82 33.59
CA ILE A 140 -14.74 -24.23 34.78
C ILE A 140 -15.60 -24.66 35.96
N VAL A 141 -15.01 -25.40 36.89
CA VAL A 141 -15.72 -25.88 38.08
C VAL A 141 -16.31 -24.69 38.84
N GLY A 142 -17.63 -24.73 39.08
CA GLY A 142 -18.32 -23.68 39.81
C GLY A 142 -18.46 -22.36 39.04
N PHE A 143 -18.30 -22.34 37.71
CA PHE A 143 -18.45 -21.13 36.91
C PHE A 143 -19.74 -20.35 37.18
N THR A 144 -20.86 -21.06 37.34
CA THR A 144 -22.15 -20.46 37.72
C THR A 144 -22.10 -19.71 39.05
N ALA A 145 -21.41 -20.27 40.05
CA ALA A 145 -21.23 -19.62 41.36
C ALA A 145 -20.30 -18.39 41.25
N ILE A 146 -19.23 -18.49 40.46
CA ILE A 146 -18.32 -17.37 40.17
C ILE A 146 -19.09 -16.23 39.50
N CYS A 147 -19.93 -16.54 38.51
CA CYS A 147 -20.77 -15.53 37.83
C CYS A 147 -21.81 -14.89 38.76
N ALA A 148 -22.28 -15.62 39.77
CA ALA A 148 -23.24 -15.09 40.75
C ALA A 148 -22.57 -14.20 41.82
N GLN A 149 -21.28 -14.40 42.10
CA GLN A 149 -20.55 -13.71 43.17
C GLN A 149 -19.60 -12.59 42.68
N CYS A 150 -19.20 -12.62 41.40
CA CYS A 150 -18.28 -11.66 40.82
C CYS A 150 -18.99 -10.66 39.89
N THR A 151 -18.37 -9.49 39.71
CA THR A 151 -18.83 -8.55 38.69
C THR A 151 -18.54 -9.09 37.29
N PRO A 152 -19.35 -8.74 36.26
CA PRO A 152 -19.10 -9.17 34.89
C PRO A 152 -17.68 -8.85 34.41
N MET A 153 -17.13 -7.69 34.80
CA MET A 153 -15.75 -7.31 34.44
C MET A 153 -14.70 -8.27 35.02
N GLN A 154 -14.87 -8.73 36.25
CA GLN A 154 -13.96 -9.70 36.87
C GLN A 154 -14.03 -11.06 36.18
N VAL A 155 -15.24 -11.52 35.84
CA VAL A 155 -15.45 -12.77 35.10
C VAL A 155 -14.78 -12.70 33.72
N ILE A 156 -14.95 -11.60 32.99
CA ILE A 156 -14.32 -11.41 31.68
C ILE A 156 -12.80 -11.36 31.80
N SER A 157 -12.25 -10.67 32.81
CA SER A 157 -10.80 -10.61 33.04
C SER A 157 -10.24 -12.00 33.32
N MET A 158 -10.89 -12.78 34.18
CA MET A 158 -10.50 -14.16 34.49
C MET A 158 -10.51 -15.04 33.24
N LEU A 159 -11.57 -14.98 32.43
CA LEU A 159 -11.69 -15.76 31.20
C LEU A 159 -10.61 -15.37 30.18
N ASN A 160 -10.38 -14.07 29.99
CA ASN A 160 -9.34 -13.58 29.06
C ASN A 160 -7.96 -14.08 29.47
N GLU A 161 -7.62 -14.03 30.76
CA GLU A 161 -6.33 -14.54 31.25
C GLU A 161 -6.20 -16.05 31.03
N LEU A 162 -7.24 -16.82 31.36
CA LEU A 162 -7.28 -18.27 31.16
C LEU A 162 -7.10 -18.64 29.67
N TYR A 163 -7.88 -18.04 28.78
CA TYR A 163 -7.80 -18.32 27.34
C TYR A 163 -6.48 -17.85 26.74
N THR A 164 -5.91 -16.74 27.19
CA THR A 164 -4.60 -16.27 26.71
C THR A 164 -3.49 -17.27 27.05
N ARG A 165 -3.51 -17.82 28.28
CA ARG A 165 -2.54 -18.85 28.70
C ARG A 165 -2.71 -20.14 27.88
N PHE A 166 -3.95 -20.56 27.62
CA PHE A 166 -4.22 -21.72 26.78
C PHE A 166 -3.78 -21.49 25.33
N ASP A 167 -4.08 -20.33 24.74
CA ASP A 167 -3.69 -20.01 23.37
C ASP A 167 -2.16 -20.03 23.21
N HIS A 168 -1.43 -19.52 24.21
CA HIS A 168 0.02 -19.60 24.25
C HIS A 168 0.50 -21.06 24.24
N GLN A 169 -0.07 -21.93 25.08
CA GLN A 169 0.30 -23.36 25.12
C GLN A 169 -0.04 -24.12 23.84
N CYS A 170 -1.21 -23.86 23.25
CA CYS A 170 -1.63 -24.45 21.97
C CYS A 170 -0.66 -24.09 20.83
N GLY A 171 -0.14 -22.86 20.83
CA GLY A 171 0.85 -22.41 19.85
C GLY A 171 2.17 -23.19 19.87
N PHE A 172 2.59 -23.76 21.01
CA PHE A 172 3.79 -24.62 21.08
C PHE A 172 3.53 -26.06 20.67
N LEU A 173 2.30 -26.54 20.87
CA LEU A 173 1.93 -27.94 20.65
C LEU A 173 1.34 -28.19 19.25
N ASP A 174 1.19 -27.15 18.41
CA ASP A 174 0.49 -27.20 17.11
C ASP A 174 -0.91 -27.81 17.22
N ILE A 175 -1.60 -27.53 18.34
CA ILE A 175 -2.96 -28.00 18.61
C ILE A 175 -3.94 -26.88 18.26
N TYR A 176 -4.92 -27.17 17.40
CA TYR A 176 -6.01 -26.23 17.13
C TYR A 176 -6.84 -25.98 18.40
N LYS A 177 -7.11 -24.70 18.70
CA LYS A 177 -7.82 -24.26 19.90
C LYS A 177 -9.14 -25.02 20.10
N MET A 178 -9.20 -25.84 21.14
CA MET A 178 -10.38 -26.58 21.57
C MET A 178 -10.64 -26.35 23.07
N ARG A 179 -11.90 -26.47 23.51
CA ARG A 179 -12.28 -26.48 24.95
C ARG A 179 -11.83 -27.84 25.56
N ILE A 180 -11.75 -28.16 26.87
CA ILE A 180 -10.90 -29.24 27.48
C ILE A 180 -11.44 -30.51 28.24
N GLY A 181 -11.38 -31.73 27.65
CA GLY A 181 -11.93 -33.03 28.13
C GLY A 181 -11.99 -34.09 27.03
N ILE A 182 -11.37 -35.25 27.27
CA ILE A 182 -10.67 -36.02 26.24
C ILE A 182 -11.53 -37.17 25.67
N HIS A 183 -11.71 -37.21 24.35
CA HIS A 183 -12.32 -38.34 23.64
C HIS A 183 -11.74 -38.49 22.24
N SER A 184 -11.36 -39.71 21.84
CA SER A 184 -10.83 -40.00 20.51
C SER A 184 -11.88 -40.73 19.66
N GLY A 185 -12.06 -40.28 18.43
CA GLY A 185 -12.91 -40.96 17.46
C GLY A 185 -13.23 -40.14 16.23
N SER A 186 -14.01 -40.72 15.32
CA SER A 186 -14.33 -40.07 14.05
C SER A 186 -15.27 -38.87 14.22
N VAL A 187 -14.98 -37.76 13.55
CA VAL A 187 -15.80 -36.55 13.53
C VAL A 187 -16.04 -36.08 12.09
N LEU A 188 -17.16 -35.39 11.87
CA LEU A 188 -17.42 -34.67 10.63
C LEU A 188 -17.18 -33.19 10.89
N ALA A 189 -16.32 -32.55 10.12
CA ALA A 189 -16.09 -31.11 10.21
C ALA A 189 -16.56 -30.38 8.95
N GLY A 190 -17.07 -29.17 9.11
CA GLY A 190 -17.51 -28.35 7.98
C GLY A 190 -17.69 -26.89 8.34
N VAL A 191 -17.75 -26.03 7.31
CA VAL A 191 -18.01 -24.60 7.49
C VAL A 191 -19.50 -24.33 7.40
N VAL A 192 -20.05 -23.64 8.40
CA VAL A 192 -21.45 -23.23 8.47
C VAL A 192 -21.56 -21.72 8.36
N GLY A 193 -22.49 -21.25 7.53
CA GLY A 193 -22.80 -19.84 7.35
C GLY A 193 -22.03 -19.19 6.19
N VAL A 194 -22.73 -18.37 5.40
CA VAL A 194 -22.17 -17.73 4.19
C VAL A 194 -21.52 -16.38 4.51
N ARG A 195 -22.16 -15.56 5.35
CA ARG A 195 -21.66 -14.21 5.70
C ARG A 195 -20.72 -14.22 6.92
N MET A 196 -20.94 -15.14 7.85
CA MET A 196 -20.11 -15.34 9.05
C MET A 196 -19.77 -16.83 9.15
N PRO A 197 -18.76 -17.30 8.41
CA PRO A 197 -18.39 -18.71 8.42
C PRO A 197 -17.93 -19.14 9.82
N ARG A 198 -18.32 -20.34 10.23
CA ARG A 198 -17.86 -20.99 11.46
C ARG A 198 -17.45 -22.41 11.15
N TYR A 199 -16.27 -22.80 11.59
CA TYR A 199 -15.83 -24.20 11.48
C TYR A 199 -16.45 -25.00 12.62
N CYS A 200 -17.31 -25.96 12.27
CA CYS A 200 -18.08 -26.73 13.23
C CYS A 200 -17.73 -28.21 13.14
N LEU A 201 -17.65 -28.87 14.30
CA LEU A 201 -17.50 -30.32 14.43
C LEU A 201 -18.86 -30.95 14.75
N PHE A 202 -19.16 -32.06 14.09
CA PHE A 202 -20.41 -32.81 14.21
C PHE A 202 -20.13 -34.31 14.37
N GLY A 203 -21.09 -35.02 14.96
CA GLY A 203 -21.10 -36.47 15.09
C GLY A 203 -21.26 -36.96 16.54
N ASN A 204 -21.56 -38.25 16.69
CA ASN A 204 -21.83 -38.86 18.00
C ASN A 204 -20.65 -38.72 18.97
N ASN A 205 -19.42 -38.79 18.45
CA ASN A 205 -18.21 -38.64 19.25
C ASN A 205 -18.09 -37.24 19.89
N VAL A 206 -18.60 -36.20 19.23
CA VAL A 206 -18.62 -34.82 19.77
C VAL A 206 -19.55 -34.76 20.99
N THR A 207 -20.75 -35.33 20.87
CA THR A 207 -21.73 -35.39 21.97
C THR A 207 -21.26 -36.29 23.11
N LEU A 208 -20.63 -37.43 22.80
CA LEU A 208 -20.06 -38.33 23.80
C LEU A 208 -18.94 -37.65 24.58
N ALA A 209 -18.02 -36.96 23.90
CA ALA A 209 -16.94 -36.21 24.54
C ALA A 209 -17.47 -35.15 25.52
N SER A 210 -18.49 -34.39 25.10
CA SER A 210 -19.16 -33.42 25.98
C SER A 210 -19.85 -34.08 27.18
N LYS A 211 -20.40 -35.29 27.02
CA LYS A 211 -20.99 -36.04 28.15
C LYS A 211 -19.91 -36.56 29.10
N PHE A 212 -18.77 -37.03 28.58
CA PHE A 212 -17.63 -37.47 29.39
C PHE A 212 -17.08 -36.33 30.26
N GLU A 213 -16.99 -35.12 29.71
CA GLU A 213 -16.67 -33.90 30.46
C GLU A 213 -17.65 -33.68 31.61
N SER A 214 -18.96 -33.64 31.31
CA SER A 214 -19.99 -33.35 32.31
C SER A 214 -20.10 -34.41 33.42
N GLY A 215 -19.65 -35.64 33.15
CA GLY A 215 -19.59 -36.73 34.13
C GLY A 215 -18.25 -36.81 34.89
N SER A 216 -17.28 -35.96 34.55
CA SER A 216 -15.99 -35.91 35.22
C SER A 216 -16.12 -35.30 36.62
N HIS A 217 -15.40 -35.87 37.59
CA HIS A 217 -15.39 -35.36 38.96
C HIS A 217 -14.16 -34.46 39.14
N PRO A 218 -14.31 -33.27 39.74
CA PRO A 218 -13.17 -32.45 40.09
C PRO A 218 -12.32 -33.21 41.12
N ARG A 219 -11.03 -33.39 40.84
CA ARG A 219 -10.09 -33.83 41.86
C ARG A 219 -9.77 -32.63 42.76
N LEU A 220 -10.20 -32.72 44.02
CA LEU A 220 -9.84 -31.80 45.11
C LEU A 220 -8.33 -31.85 45.37
#